data_AF-A0A9N9R2K0-F1
#
_entry.id   AF-A0A9N9R2K0-F1
#
_cell.length_a   1.000
_cell.length_b   1.000
_cell.length_c   1.000
_cell.angle_alpha   90.00
_cell.angle_beta   90.00
_cell.angle_gamma   90.00
#
_symmetry.space_group_name_H-M   'P 1'
#
loop_
_entity.id
_entity.type
_entity.pdbx_description
1 polymer ?
#
loop_
_entity_poly.entity_id
_entity_poly.type
_entity_poly.pdbx_seq_one_letter_code
_entity_poly.pdbx_strand_id
1 'polypeptide(L)'
;MATVLRSRCAFARLFTRKSNRILNNTIDSVTGLIPESQSVTFLTRQYSNYAKSPFADRITEQYNYEIVKNPPEWKYVERLMPFETIPQVIPKESYPGQWVPPKDEAKSLPFFISRTKNHDIPIYMETTFKGNRRITKIKKIDGDIWLMNDEIKHLLKTKYKRYVETRVHELARFIEIKGDYVNDMKEWAYSKGF
;
A
#
# COMPACT_ATOMS: atom_id res chain seq x y z
N MET A 1 27.98 -28.64 5.62
CA MET A 1 27.27 -28.80 6.90
C MET A 1 26.64 -27.46 7.25
N ALA A 2 25.32 -27.35 7.23
CA ALA A 2 24.61 -26.09 7.51
C ALA A 2 24.42 -25.92 9.02
N THR A 3 24.89 -24.81 9.58
CA THR A 3 24.74 -24.45 11.00
C THR A 3 23.61 -23.43 11.16
N VAL A 4 22.63 -23.76 12.02
CA VAL A 4 21.47 -22.91 12.33
C VAL A 4 21.77 -22.11 13.60
N LEU A 5 21.76 -20.78 13.52
CA LEU A 5 22.12 -19.85 14.61
C LEU A 5 20.93 -19.57 15.55
N ARG A 6 21.19 -19.56 16.87
CA ARG A 6 20.23 -19.17 17.93
C ARG A 6 20.66 -17.86 18.58
N SER A 7 19.85 -16.81 18.49
CA SER A 7 20.04 -15.57 19.24
C SER A 7 19.30 -15.62 20.59
N ARG A 8 19.86 -14.95 21.62
CA ARG A 8 19.25 -14.78 22.95
C ARG A 8 18.19 -13.67 22.93
N CYS A 9 17.09 -13.88 22.20
CA CYS A 9 15.89 -13.07 22.39
C CYS A 9 14.81 -13.95 23.03
N ALA A 10 14.56 -13.75 24.33
CA ALA A 10 13.49 -14.44 25.04
C ALA A 10 12.13 -13.88 24.59
N PHE A 11 11.47 -14.54 23.64
CA PHE A 11 10.04 -14.40 23.43
C PHE A 11 9.34 -15.54 24.17
N ALA A 12 8.85 -15.28 25.38
CA ALA A 12 7.95 -16.18 26.06
C ALA A 12 6.60 -16.18 25.33
N ARG A 13 6.26 -17.26 24.62
CA ARG A 13 4.88 -17.55 24.21
C ARG A 13 4.36 -18.68 25.07
N LEU A 14 3.52 -18.35 26.04
CA LEU A 14 2.72 -19.32 26.79
C LEU A 14 1.61 -19.85 25.87
N PHE A 15 1.83 -21.02 25.27
CA PHE A 15 0.76 -21.79 24.64
C PHE A 15 0.32 -22.89 25.62
N THR A 16 -0.73 -22.63 26.38
CA THR A 16 -1.46 -23.67 27.09
C THR A 16 -2.29 -24.44 26.08
N ARG A 17 -1.83 -25.62 25.65
CA ARG A 17 -2.67 -26.55 24.87
C ARG A 17 -2.95 -27.78 25.75
N LYS A 18 -4.20 -27.90 26.20
CA LYS A 18 -4.71 -29.15 26.79
C LYS A 18 -4.63 -30.25 25.72
N SER A 19 -3.93 -31.33 26.02
CA SER A 19 -3.95 -32.55 25.23
C SER A 19 -5.01 -33.47 25.82
N ASN A 20 -6.14 -33.63 25.13
CA ASN A 20 -7.07 -34.72 25.39
C ASN A 20 -6.48 -35.98 24.75
N ARG A 21 -6.11 -36.97 25.57
CA ARG A 21 -5.74 -38.31 25.08
C ARG A 21 -7.01 -39.04 24.68
N ILE A 22 -7.09 -39.46 23.43
CA ILE A 22 -8.07 -40.44 22.95
C ILE A 22 -7.49 -41.82 23.28
N LEU A 23 -8.20 -42.59 24.10
CA LEU A 23 -7.91 -44.01 24.34
C LEU A 23 -8.66 -44.81 23.28
N ASN A 24 -7.92 -45.45 22.37
CA ASN A 24 -8.44 -46.45 21.45
C ASN A 24 -7.37 -47.52 21.26
N ASN A 25 -7.55 -48.68 21.92
CA ASN A 25 -7.91 -49.93 21.23
C ASN A 25 -7.57 -51.15 22.08
N THR A 26 -8.60 -51.96 22.25
CA THR A 26 -8.64 -53.35 22.67
C THR A 26 -7.91 -54.26 21.69
N ILE A 27 -7.35 -55.39 22.18
CA ILE A 27 -7.65 -56.78 21.75
C ILE A 27 -6.51 -57.75 22.18
N ASP A 28 -6.96 -58.84 22.79
CA ASP A 28 -6.39 -60.19 22.94
C ASP A 28 -5.26 -60.52 23.93
N SER A 29 -5.71 -61.24 24.96
CA SER A 29 -4.95 -62.21 25.74
C SER A 29 -4.64 -63.45 24.91
N VAL A 30 -3.39 -63.61 24.49
CA VAL A 30 -2.84 -64.92 24.10
C VAL A 30 -1.44 -65.05 24.72
N THR A 31 -1.30 -66.07 25.56
CA THR A 31 -0.04 -66.54 26.14
C THR A 31 0.92 -67.00 25.04
N GLY A 32 2.09 -66.38 24.98
CA GLY A 32 3.19 -66.75 24.08
C GLY A 32 4.53 -66.54 24.75
N LEU A 33 5.32 -67.61 24.75
CA LEU A 33 6.64 -67.83 25.34
C LEU A 33 7.59 -66.63 25.29
N ILE A 34 8.33 -66.42 26.37
CA ILE A 34 9.44 -65.48 26.51
C ILE A 34 10.57 -65.91 25.55
N PRO A 35 10.99 -65.07 24.58
CA PRO A 35 12.30 -65.22 23.98
C PRO A 35 13.32 -64.45 24.82
N GLU A 36 14.46 -65.09 25.04
CA GLU A 36 15.63 -64.60 25.78
C GLU A 36 15.91 -63.12 25.50
N SER A 37 16.08 -62.34 26.57
CA SER A 37 16.50 -60.95 26.48
C SER A 37 17.93 -60.88 25.99
N GLN A 38 18.14 -60.87 24.67
CA GLN A 38 19.36 -60.33 24.12
C GLN A 38 19.40 -58.85 24.54
N SER A 39 20.32 -58.51 25.45
CA SER A 39 20.59 -57.13 25.81
C SER A 39 21.26 -56.45 24.60
N VAL A 40 20.44 -56.09 23.61
CA VAL A 40 20.87 -55.17 22.56
C VAL A 40 21.11 -53.87 23.28
N THR A 41 22.38 -53.50 23.47
CA THR A 41 22.74 -52.13 23.83
C THR A 41 22.17 -51.24 22.74
N PHE A 42 20.98 -50.69 22.98
CA PHE A 42 20.47 -49.58 22.19
C PHE A 42 21.46 -48.44 22.40
N LEU A 43 22.45 -48.33 21.50
CA LEU A 43 23.20 -47.11 21.33
C LEU A 43 22.15 -46.06 20.99
N THR A 44 21.71 -45.31 22.00
CA THR A 44 20.81 -44.19 21.80
C THR A 44 21.59 -43.23 20.91
N ARG A 45 21.23 -43.21 19.61
CA ARG A 45 21.81 -42.30 18.64
C ARG A 45 21.46 -40.90 19.14
N GLN A 46 22.42 -40.27 19.82
CA GLN A 46 22.25 -38.91 20.29
C GLN A 46 22.27 -38.01 19.06
N TYR A 47 21.11 -37.80 18.45
CA TYR A 47 20.94 -36.74 17.47
C TYR A 47 21.31 -35.41 18.15
N SER A 48 22.08 -34.58 17.46
CA SER A 48 22.48 -33.26 17.93
C SER A 48 21.24 -32.40 18.18
N ASN A 49 20.77 -32.40 19.42
CA ASN A 49 19.62 -31.61 19.82
C ASN A 49 20.06 -30.16 20.03
N TYR A 50 19.29 -29.24 19.47
CA TYR A 50 19.48 -27.79 19.59
C TYR A 50 19.57 -27.29 21.05
N ALA A 51 18.92 -27.96 21.99
CA ALA A 51 19.01 -27.64 23.41
C ALA A 51 20.39 -27.95 24.05
N LYS A 52 21.22 -28.77 23.39
CA LYS A 52 22.55 -29.17 23.85
C LYS A 52 23.69 -28.55 23.05
N SER A 53 23.39 -27.74 22.03
CA SER A 53 24.45 -27.04 21.28
C SER A 53 25.10 -25.96 22.16
N PRO A 54 26.41 -25.75 22.07
CA PRO A 54 27.07 -24.66 22.79
C PRO A 54 26.47 -23.32 22.38
N PHE A 55 26.30 -22.42 23.35
CA PHE A 55 25.95 -21.03 23.05
C PHE A 55 27.15 -20.35 22.42
N ALA A 56 26.98 -19.76 21.24
CA ALA A 56 28.01 -18.96 20.59
C ALA A 56 28.10 -17.61 21.31
N ASP A 57 28.95 -17.54 22.33
CA ASP A 57 29.19 -16.30 23.08
C ASP A 57 30.24 -15.46 22.32
N ARG A 58 29.74 -14.69 21.34
CA ARG A 58 30.43 -13.70 20.48
C ARG A 58 31.30 -14.29 19.34
N ILE A 59 31.01 -13.82 18.13
CA ILE A 59 31.82 -14.04 16.93
C ILE A 59 33.09 -13.21 17.10
N THR A 60 34.24 -13.85 17.33
CA THR A 60 35.55 -13.21 17.54
C THR A 60 36.21 -12.76 16.23
N GLU A 61 35.74 -13.24 15.09
CA GLU A 61 36.27 -12.90 13.76
C GLU A 61 35.83 -11.48 13.38
N GLN A 62 36.63 -10.50 13.79
CA GLN A 62 36.48 -9.13 13.34
C GLN A 62 37.31 -8.96 12.07
N TYR A 63 36.65 -8.96 10.92
CA TYR A 63 37.30 -8.66 9.65
C TYR A 63 37.95 -7.27 9.73
N ASN A 64 39.11 -7.11 9.10
CA ASN A 64 39.72 -5.79 8.96
C ASN A 64 38.83 -4.94 8.03
N TYR A 65 38.39 -3.78 8.52
CA TYR A 65 37.66 -2.80 7.71
C TYR A 65 38.24 -1.40 7.94
N GLU A 66 38.22 -0.59 6.90
CA GLU A 66 38.64 0.81 6.96
C GLU A 66 37.39 1.71 7.03
N ILE A 67 37.36 2.59 8.02
CA ILE A 67 36.27 3.56 8.17
C ILE A 67 36.63 4.82 7.38
N VAL A 68 36.16 4.89 6.14
CA VAL A 68 36.31 6.09 5.30
C VAL A 68 35.14 7.04 5.55
N LYS A 69 35.44 8.30 5.86
CA LYS A 69 34.41 9.35 5.98
C LYS A 69 34.03 9.85 4.57
N ASN A 70 32.74 9.84 4.25
CA ASN A 70 32.17 10.27 2.96
C ASN A 70 32.71 9.51 1.72
N PRO A 71 32.51 8.19 1.64
CA PRO A 71 32.95 7.43 0.47
C PRO A 71 32.17 7.85 -0.79
N PRO A 72 32.78 7.80 -1.99
CA PRO A 72 32.09 8.12 -3.26
C PRO A 72 30.90 7.19 -3.54
N GLU A 73 30.93 5.99 -2.98
CA GLU A 73 29.88 4.97 -3.04
C GLU A 73 28.61 5.37 -2.26
N TRP A 74 28.70 6.33 -1.33
CA TRP A 74 27.55 6.79 -0.55
C TRP A 74 26.43 7.40 -1.41
N LYS A 75 26.77 7.88 -2.62
CA LYS A 75 25.82 8.31 -3.65
C LYS A 75 24.76 7.25 -3.97
N TYR A 76 25.10 5.97 -3.87
CA TYR A 76 24.15 4.88 -4.08
C TYR A 76 23.15 4.75 -2.92
N VAL A 77 23.60 5.01 -1.68
CA VAL A 77 22.73 5.07 -0.50
C VAL A 77 21.81 6.27 -0.59
N GLU A 78 22.33 7.44 -0.98
CA GLU A 78 21.53 8.66 -1.15
C GLU A 78 20.39 8.48 -2.16
N ARG A 79 20.61 7.74 -3.26
CA ARG A 79 19.56 7.43 -4.24
C ARG A 79 18.42 6.55 -3.69
N LEU A 80 18.68 5.77 -2.64
CA LEU A 80 17.67 4.91 -2.01
C LEU A 80 16.84 5.66 -0.98
N MET A 81 17.29 6.84 -0.55
CA MET A 81 16.51 7.66 0.37
C MET A 81 15.27 8.24 -0.33
N PRO A 82 14.11 8.27 0.35
CA PRO A 82 12.91 8.85 -0.22
C PRO A 82 13.02 10.38 -0.25
N PHE A 83 12.28 11.02 -1.17
CA PHE A 83 12.10 12.46 -1.16
C PHE A 83 11.20 12.87 0.02
N GLU A 84 11.61 13.89 0.76
CA GLU A 84 10.80 14.47 1.84
C GLU A 84 9.61 15.28 1.29
N THR A 85 9.84 16.01 0.20
CA THR A 85 8.85 16.86 -0.47
C THR A 85 8.62 16.42 -1.90
N ILE A 86 7.39 16.60 -2.39
CA ILE A 86 7.05 16.32 -3.80
C ILE A 86 7.84 17.28 -4.69
N PRO A 87 8.61 16.79 -5.68
CA PRO A 87 9.37 17.64 -6.56
C PRO A 87 8.45 18.48 -7.46
N GLN A 88 8.87 19.70 -7.75
CA GLN A 88 8.15 20.56 -8.70
C GLN A 88 8.26 20.01 -10.12
N VAL A 89 7.21 20.20 -10.92
CA VAL A 89 7.19 19.76 -12.31
C VAL A 89 8.09 20.64 -13.17
N ILE A 90 9.03 20.02 -13.87
CA ILE A 90 9.86 20.69 -14.87
C ILE A 90 9.04 20.83 -16.17
N PRO A 91 8.81 22.04 -16.68
CA PRO A 91 8.04 22.24 -17.90
C PRO A 91 8.76 21.61 -19.10
N LYS A 92 8.02 20.80 -19.88
CA LYS A 92 8.47 20.18 -21.13
C LYS A 92 7.63 20.70 -22.29
N GLU A 93 8.20 20.67 -23.49
CA GLU A 93 7.49 21.09 -24.72
C GLU A 93 6.32 20.16 -25.05
N SER A 94 6.50 18.86 -24.85
CA SER A 94 5.49 17.85 -25.12
C SER A 94 5.35 16.87 -23.96
N TYR A 95 4.11 16.57 -23.61
CA TYR A 95 3.75 15.56 -22.62
C TYR A 95 3.06 14.41 -23.35
N PRO A 96 3.73 13.25 -23.52
CA PRO A 96 3.11 12.10 -24.16
C PRO A 96 2.00 11.46 -23.29
N GLY A 97 1.94 11.80 -21.99
CA GLY A 97 0.86 11.38 -21.10
C GLY A 97 -0.39 12.27 -21.20
N GLN A 98 -1.50 11.81 -20.64
CA GLN A 98 -2.76 12.59 -20.53
C GLN A 98 -2.71 13.73 -19.48
N TRP A 99 -1.51 14.18 -19.11
CA TRP A 99 -1.32 15.26 -18.14
C TRP A 99 -0.92 16.54 -18.87
N VAL A 100 -1.62 17.63 -18.54
CA VAL A 100 -1.39 18.96 -19.11
C VAL A 100 -1.08 19.92 -17.96
N PRO A 101 -0.03 20.76 -18.07
CA PRO A 101 0.27 21.77 -17.06
C PRO A 101 -0.84 22.84 -17.01
N PRO A 102 -1.10 23.43 -15.82
CA PRO A 102 -2.07 24.52 -15.71
C PRO A 102 -1.58 25.74 -16.49
N LYS A 103 -2.51 26.45 -17.14
CA LYS A 103 -2.23 27.70 -17.87
C LYS A 103 -2.44 28.90 -16.96
N ASP A 104 -1.62 29.95 -17.11
CA ASP A 104 -1.76 31.15 -16.29
C ASP A 104 -3.06 31.93 -16.58
N GLU A 105 -3.57 31.85 -17.80
CA GLU A 105 -4.86 32.42 -18.22
C GLU A 105 -6.04 31.89 -17.38
N ALA A 106 -5.94 30.67 -16.85
CA ALA A 106 -7.01 30.09 -16.05
C ALA A 106 -7.21 30.81 -14.72
N LYS A 107 -6.21 31.56 -14.22
CA LYS A 107 -6.29 32.30 -12.95
C LYS A 107 -7.17 33.55 -13.04
N SER A 108 -7.41 34.09 -14.25
CA SER A 108 -8.28 35.25 -14.45
C SER A 108 -9.76 34.88 -14.57
N LEU A 109 -10.10 33.58 -14.58
CA LEU A 109 -11.48 33.12 -14.67
C LEU A 109 -12.23 33.35 -13.34
N PRO A 110 -13.56 33.55 -13.38
CA PRO A 110 -14.37 33.79 -12.17
C PRO A 110 -14.41 32.60 -11.22
N PHE A 111 -14.09 31.41 -11.72
CA PHE A 111 -13.90 30.20 -10.93
C PHE A 111 -12.66 29.45 -11.42
N PHE A 112 -12.03 28.70 -10.51
CA PHE A 112 -10.78 28.00 -10.76
C PHE A 112 -10.75 26.68 -10.00
N ILE A 113 -10.16 25.64 -10.58
CA ILE A 113 -9.96 24.35 -9.90
C ILE A 113 -8.48 24.25 -9.52
N SER A 114 -8.18 24.26 -8.23
CA SER A 114 -6.78 24.11 -7.80
C SER A 114 -6.30 22.67 -7.89
N ARG A 115 -5.08 22.49 -8.41
CA ARG A 115 -4.44 21.16 -8.53
C ARG A 115 -4.17 20.53 -7.16
N THR A 116 -4.03 19.22 -7.15
CA THR A 116 -3.58 18.47 -5.96
C THR A 116 -2.08 18.64 -5.74
N LYS A 117 -1.60 18.16 -4.59
CA LYS A 117 -0.16 18.12 -4.28
C LYS A 117 0.66 17.35 -5.31
N ASN A 118 0.04 16.39 -6.00
CA ASN A 118 0.66 15.59 -7.07
C ASN A 118 0.50 16.24 -8.45
N HIS A 119 0.07 17.51 -8.51
CA HIS A 119 -0.20 18.27 -9.74
C HIS A 119 -1.35 17.73 -10.62
N ASP A 120 -2.21 16.87 -10.08
CA ASP A 120 -3.38 16.34 -10.78
C ASP A 120 -4.64 17.17 -10.55
N ILE A 121 -5.59 17.09 -11.50
CA ILE A 121 -6.92 17.69 -11.36
C ILE A 121 -7.77 16.86 -10.37
N PRO A 122 -8.36 17.49 -9.34
CA PRO A 122 -9.12 16.81 -8.28
C PRO A 122 -10.56 16.44 -8.71
N ILE A 123 -10.70 15.71 -9.82
CA ILE A 123 -11.96 15.16 -10.32
C ILE A 123 -11.93 13.65 -10.16
N TYR A 124 -12.79 13.14 -9.28
CA TYR A 124 -12.80 11.73 -8.90
C TYR A 124 -14.20 11.14 -8.98
N MET A 125 -14.26 9.84 -9.22
CA MET A 125 -15.49 9.09 -9.02
C MET A 125 -15.56 8.59 -7.58
N GLU A 126 -16.69 8.82 -6.95
CA GLU A 126 -17.08 8.26 -5.67
C GLU A 126 -18.16 7.20 -5.91
N THR A 127 -17.86 5.96 -5.52
CA THR A 127 -18.79 4.83 -5.64
C THR A 127 -19.34 4.49 -4.26
N THR A 128 -20.66 4.55 -4.12
CA THR A 128 -21.39 4.30 -2.86
C THR A 128 -22.39 3.16 -3.05
N PHE A 129 -23.03 2.72 -1.96
CA PHE A 129 -24.02 1.63 -1.98
C PHE A 129 -23.52 0.35 -2.67
N LYS A 130 -22.34 -0.13 -2.26
CA LYS A 130 -21.72 -1.37 -2.76
C LYS A 130 -21.52 -1.42 -4.29
N GLY A 131 -21.29 -0.28 -4.94
CA GLY A 131 -21.06 -0.24 -6.39
C GLY A 131 -22.20 0.40 -7.19
N ASN A 132 -23.42 0.41 -6.63
CA ASN A 132 -24.61 0.74 -7.41
C ASN A 132 -24.72 2.24 -7.72
N ARG A 133 -24.22 3.10 -6.84
CA ARG A 133 -24.31 4.54 -7.01
C ARG A 133 -22.93 5.11 -7.33
N ARG A 134 -22.80 5.68 -8.53
CA ARG A 134 -21.61 6.36 -9.01
C ARG A 134 -21.85 7.87 -9.03
N ILE A 135 -20.95 8.63 -8.43
CA ILE A 135 -21.02 10.09 -8.35
C ILE A 135 -19.67 10.62 -8.82
N THR A 136 -19.67 11.60 -9.72
CA THR A 136 -18.47 12.34 -10.08
C THR A 136 -18.35 13.54 -9.18
N LYS A 137 -17.21 13.71 -8.52
CA LYS A 137 -16.96 14.75 -7.52
C LYS A 137 -15.80 15.62 -7.95
N ILE A 138 -16.07 16.90 -8.12
CA ILE A 138 -15.09 17.93 -8.47
C ILE A 138 -14.78 18.70 -7.19
N LYS A 139 -13.54 18.64 -6.72
CA LYS A 139 -13.12 19.27 -5.44
C LYS A 139 -12.22 20.48 -5.68
N LYS A 140 -11.95 21.21 -4.59
CA LYS A 140 -11.01 22.35 -4.56
C LYS A 140 -11.35 23.44 -5.57
N ILE A 141 -12.63 23.80 -5.58
CA ILE A 141 -13.15 24.86 -6.43
C ILE A 141 -12.96 26.20 -5.71
N ASP A 142 -12.44 27.17 -6.43
CA ASP A 142 -12.13 28.51 -5.98
C ASP A 142 -12.98 29.48 -6.81
N GLY A 143 -13.48 30.57 -6.22
CA GLY A 143 -14.33 31.54 -6.92
C GLY A 143 -15.82 31.14 -6.97
N ASP A 144 -16.52 31.55 -8.03
CA ASP A 144 -17.97 31.36 -8.17
C ASP A 144 -18.36 29.93 -8.57
N ILE A 145 -18.75 29.15 -7.57
CA ILE A 145 -19.12 27.73 -7.72
C ILE A 145 -20.46 27.57 -8.45
N TRP A 146 -21.37 28.54 -8.36
CA TRP A 146 -22.68 28.45 -9.01
C TRP A 146 -22.56 28.62 -10.51
N LEU A 147 -21.76 29.60 -10.96
CA LEU A 147 -21.46 29.79 -12.37
C LEU A 147 -20.79 28.55 -12.97
N MET A 148 -19.82 27.97 -12.25
CA MET A 148 -19.19 26.71 -12.65
C MET A 148 -20.20 25.56 -12.78
N ASN A 149 -21.11 25.42 -11.81
CA ASN A 149 -22.14 24.39 -11.82
C ASN A 149 -23.11 24.53 -13.01
N ASP A 150 -23.47 25.76 -13.38
CA ASP A 150 -24.35 26.02 -14.51
C ASP A 150 -23.65 25.73 -15.85
N GLU A 151 -22.36 26.09 -15.99
CA GLU A 151 -21.55 25.67 -17.15
C GLU A 151 -21.49 24.14 -17.28
N ILE A 152 -21.26 23.43 -16.18
CA ILE A 152 -21.21 21.96 -16.16
C ILE A 152 -22.56 21.35 -16.56
N LYS A 153 -23.67 21.86 -16.00
CA LYS A 153 -25.01 21.41 -16.37
C LYS A 153 -25.27 21.62 -17.85
N HIS A 154 -24.89 22.78 -18.39
CA HIS A 154 -25.04 23.07 -19.82
C HIS A 154 -24.24 22.09 -20.67
N LEU A 155 -22.97 21.86 -20.34
CA LEU A 155 -22.10 20.92 -21.05
C LEU A 155 -22.70 19.50 -21.06
N LEU A 156 -23.09 18.99 -19.90
CA LEU A 156 -23.66 17.66 -19.77
C LEU A 156 -25.00 17.52 -20.50
N LYS A 157 -25.84 18.56 -20.46
CA LYS A 157 -27.11 18.60 -21.20
C LYS A 157 -26.88 18.56 -22.70
N THR A 158 -25.92 19.32 -23.22
CA THR A 158 -25.60 19.33 -24.65
C THR A 158 -25.00 18.00 -25.12
N LYS A 159 -24.07 17.42 -24.35
CA LYS A 159 -23.38 16.18 -24.73
C LYS A 159 -24.29 14.94 -24.66
N TYR A 160 -25.09 14.82 -23.60
CA TYR A 160 -25.92 13.64 -23.36
C TYR A 160 -27.40 13.83 -23.67
N LYS A 161 -27.82 15.03 -24.08
CA LYS A 161 -29.22 15.39 -24.37
C LYS A 161 -30.18 15.09 -23.22
N ARG A 162 -29.67 15.04 -21.99
CA ARG A 162 -30.44 14.74 -20.78
C ARG A 162 -30.06 15.69 -19.66
N TYR A 163 -31.02 15.97 -18.78
CA TYR A 163 -30.73 16.71 -17.56
C TYR A 163 -29.98 15.81 -16.58
N VAL A 164 -28.86 16.31 -16.06
CA VAL A 164 -28.05 15.63 -15.05
C VAL A 164 -28.19 16.38 -13.74
N GLU A 165 -28.57 15.66 -12.68
CA GLU A 165 -28.65 16.20 -11.33
C GLU A 165 -27.25 16.51 -10.80
N THR A 166 -27.07 17.74 -10.30
CA THR A 166 -25.86 18.17 -9.60
C THR A 166 -26.20 18.71 -8.22
N ARG A 167 -25.24 18.61 -7.30
CA ARG A 167 -25.32 19.18 -5.95
C ARG A 167 -24.10 20.05 -5.71
N VAL A 168 -24.34 21.28 -5.26
CA VAL A 168 -23.30 22.26 -4.95
C VAL A 168 -23.08 22.29 -3.45
N HIS A 169 -21.82 22.16 -3.03
CA HIS A 169 -21.40 22.33 -1.65
C HIS A 169 -20.41 23.49 -1.56
N GLU A 170 -20.92 24.68 -1.27
CA GLU A 170 -20.12 25.91 -1.25
C GLU A 170 -19.03 25.87 -0.17
N LEU A 171 -19.40 25.63 1.08
CA LEU A 171 -18.48 25.65 2.22
C LEU A 171 -17.32 24.65 2.05
N ALA A 172 -17.64 23.46 1.54
CA ALA A 172 -16.66 22.41 1.31
C ALA A 172 -15.99 22.48 -0.07
N ARG A 173 -16.41 23.43 -0.92
CA ARG A 173 -15.82 23.76 -2.21
C ARG A 173 -15.76 22.57 -3.18
N PHE A 174 -16.90 21.88 -3.32
CA PHE A 174 -17.03 20.79 -4.28
C PHE A 174 -18.42 20.71 -4.92
N ILE A 175 -18.46 20.12 -6.12
CA ILE A 175 -19.69 19.82 -6.85
C ILE A 175 -19.78 18.30 -7.01
N GLU A 176 -20.97 17.75 -6.75
CA GLU A 176 -21.30 16.34 -7.01
C GLU A 176 -22.22 16.23 -8.21
N ILE A 177 -21.92 15.30 -9.10
CA ILE A 177 -22.67 15.04 -10.33
C ILE A 177 -23.12 13.59 -10.31
N LYS A 178 -24.41 13.35 -10.54
CA LYS A 178 -24.98 12.00 -10.54
C LYS A 178 -24.59 11.23 -11.80
N GLY A 179 -23.67 10.27 -11.66
CA GLY A 179 -23.18 9.41 -12.73
C GLY A 179 -21.65 9.40 -12.82
N ASP A 180 -21.14 8.65 -13.79
CA ASP A 180 -19.72 8.63 -14.15
C ASP A 180 -19.47 9.55 -15.35
N TYR A 181 -18.82 10.68 -15.08
CA TYR A 181 -18.43 11.67 -16.08
C TYR A 181 -17.00 12.17 -15.80
N VAL A 182 -16.17 11.37 -15.15
CA VAL A 182 -14.83 11.81 -14.73
C VAL A 182 -14.00 12.26 -15.93
N ASN A 183 -14.02 11.50 -17.03
CA ASN A 183 -13.23 11.80 -18.21
C ASN A 183 -13.70 13.09 -18.89
N ASP A 184 -15.01 13.23 -19.08
CA ASP A 184 -15.63 14.44 -19.64
C ASP A 184 -15.30 15.69 -18.84
N MET A 185 -15.38 15.60 -17.51
CA MET A 185 -15.07 16.72 -16.63
C MET A 185 -13.58 17.03 -16.63
N LYS A 186 -12.70 16.03 -16.77
CA LYS A 186 -11.25 16.23 -16.92
C LYS A 186 -10.92 16.91 -18.25
N GLU A 187 -11.49 16.43 -19.35
CA GLU A 187 -11.32 17.04 -20.68
C GLU A 187 -11.78 18.50 -20.68
N TRP A 188 -12.94 18.77 -20.07
CA TRP A 188 -13.44 20.13 -19.89
C TRP A 188 -12.51 20.99 -19.02
N ALA A 189 -12.00 20.45 -17.91
CA ALA A 189 -11.08 21.20 -17.06
C ALA A 189 -9.76 21.50 -17.77
N TYR A 190 -9.23 20.56 -18.56
CA TYR A 190 -8.06 20.79 -19.39
C TYR A 190 -8.30 21.80 -20.51
N SER A 191 -9.49 21.82 -21.12
CA SER A 191 -9.81 22.80 -22.17
C SER A 191 -9.88 24.23 -21.63
N LYS A 192 -10.33 24.40 -20.38
CA LYS A 192 -10.29 25.67 -19.63
C LYS A 192 -8.89 26.04 -19.14
N GLY A 193 -7.97 25.07 -19.08
CA GLY A 193 -6.57 25.27 -18.65
C GLY A 193 -6.34 25.23 -17.14
N PHE A 194 -7.28 24.65 -16.37
CA PHE A 194 -7.14 24.43 -14.93
C PHE A 194 -6.03 23.42 -14.59
#